data_AF-A0A453SIU9-F1
#
_entry.id   AF-A0A453SIU9-F1
#
_cell.length_a   1.000
_cell.length_b   1.000
_cell.length_c   1.000
_cell.angle_alpha   90.00
_cell.angle_beta   90.00
_cell.angle_gamma   90.00
#
_symmetry.space_group_name_H-M   'P 1'
#
loop_
_entity.id
_entity.type
_entity.pdbx_description
1 polymer ?
#
loop_
_entity_poly.entity_id
_entity_poly.type
_entity_poly.pdbx_seq_one_letter_code
_entity_poly.pdbx_strand_id
1 'polypeptide(L)'
;MEWAQDFKDTEVTHRHLSHLFGLYPGHTITMQRNPEIREAISNSLHKRGEDGPGWSSTWKMALWARLLNSQNAYRMILKLITLVPPGEKVGFEGGLYTNLWTAHPPFQIDGNFGFSAAIAEMLLQSTPTDLHLLPALPRDKWPEGCVKGLRARGDTTVSIFWEKGELQEAVLWFNNRNSSVLRLHYGGQVAEATVEAGNVYRFNGVLQCVETWPLDKCAF
;
A
#
# COMPACT_ATOMS: atom_id res chain seq x y z
N MET A 1 -6.75 21.39 0.75
CA MET A 1 -6.93 22.30 -0.41
C MET A 1 -5.87 21.96 -1.44
N GLU A 2 -6.19 22.07 -2.74
CA GLU A 2 -5.21 21.82 -3.81
C GLU A 2 -4.31 23.03 -4.10
N TRP A 3 -4.83 24.25 -3.88
CA TRP A 3 -4.10 25.49 -4.03
C TRP A 3 -3.95 26.22 -2.69
N ALA A 4 -3.15 27.29 -2.70
CA ALA A 4 -2.93 28.14 -1.52
C ALA A 4 -4.20 28.84 -1.01
N GLN A 5 -5.23 28.95 -1.84
CA GLN A 5 -6.54 29.50 -1.50
C GLN A 5 -7.64 28.48 -1.87
N ASP A 6 -8.80 28.60 -1.23
CA ASP A 6 -9.95 27.73 -1.49
C ASP A 6 -10.67 28.13 -2.78
N PHE A 7 -10.09 27.74 -3.92
CA PHE A 7 -10.71 27.93 -5.23
C PHE A 7 -11.73 26.83 -5.51
N LYS A 8 -12.79 27.20 -6.25
CA LYS A 8 -13.72 26.22 -6.81
C LYS A 8 -13.01 25.39 -7.88
N ASP A 9 -13.07 24.07 -7.75
CA ASP A 9 -12.56 23.15 -8.78
C ASP A 9 -13.28 23.39 -10.11
N THR A 10 -12.52 23.50 -11.20
CA THR A 10 -13.07 23.53 -12.57
C THR A 10 -13.62 22.16 -12.99
N GLU A 11 -12.97 21.09 -12.54
CA GLU A 11 -13.37 19.70 -12.75
C GLU A 11 -13.25 18.95 -11.41
N VAL A 12 -14.39 18.75 -10.74
CA VAL A 12 -14.44 18.18 -9.39
C VAL A 12 -13.88 16.75 -9.35
N THR A 13 -14.17 15.96 -10.39
CA THR A 13 -13.76 14.56 -10.53
C THR A 13 -12.50 14.40 -11.39
N HIS A 14 -11.64 15.43 -11.42
CA HIS A 14 -10.43 15.39 -12.22
C HIS A 14 -9.53 14.19 -11.88
N ARG A 15 -8.96 13.56 -12.90
CA ARG A 15 -8.12 12.35 -12.78
C ARG A 15 -6.81 12.53 -11.99
N HIS A 16 -6.30 13.76 -11.86
CA HIS A 16 -5.09 14.02 -11.08
C HIS A 16 -5.39 14.37 -9.62
N LEU A 17 -4.54 13.88 -8.72
CA LEU A 17 -4.58 14.16 -7.29
C LEU A 17 -3.24 14.75 -6.82
N SER A 18 -2.69 15.69 -7.60
CA SER A 18 -1.32 16.19 -7.45
C SER A 18 -1.02 16.76 -6.06
N HIS A 19 -2.00 17.41 -5.43
CA HIS A 19 -1.89 17.92 -4.05
C HIS A 19 -1.75 16.81 -3.00
N LEU A 20 -2.01 15.54 -3.34
CA LEU A 20 -1.79 14.38 -2.49
C LEU A 20 -0.46 13.67 -2.73
N PHE A 21 0.43 14.22 -3.58
CA PHE A 21 1.78 13.68 -3.78
C PHE A 21 2.52 13.44 -2.47
N GLY A 22 2.37 14.35 -1.50
CA GLY A 22 3.02 14.25 -0.19
C GLY A 22 2.61 13.02 0.64
N LEU A 23 1.45 12.41 0.33
CA LEU A 23 0.98 11.16 0.94
C LEU A 23 1.52 9.93 0.21
N TYR A 24 1.44 9.94 -1.13
CA TYR A 24 2.01 8.92 -2.00
C TYR A 24 2.30 9.49 -3.40
N PRO A 25 3.48 9.22 -3.98
CA PRO A 25 4.57 8.41 -3.43
C PRO A 25 5.46 9.14 -2.39
N GLY A 26 5.17 10.41 -2.11
CA GLY A 26 5.86 11.20 -1.11
C GLY A 26 5.66 10.70 0.32
N HIS A 27 6.30 11.42 1.25
CA HIS A 27 6.29 11.12 2.68
C HIS A 27 6.30 12.39 3.55
N THR A 28 5.88 13.53 2.98
CA THR A 28 5.82 14.81 3.69
C THR A 28 4.54 14.95 4.50
N ILE A 29 3.49 14.22 4.13
CA ILE A 29 2.23 14.14 4.87
C ILE A 29 2.27 12.90 5.76
N THR A 30 2.24 13.10 7.09
CA THR A 30 2.22 12.01 8.08
C THR A 30 0.94 12.07 8.92
N MET A 31 0.22 10.95 8.97
CA MET A 31 -1.12 10.88 9.56
C MET A 31 -1.10 10.84 11.09
N GLN A 32 -0.01 10.30 11.66
CA GLN A 32 0.14 10.10 13.11
C GLN A 32 0.20 11.43 13.87
N ARG A 33 0.70 12.49 13.24
CA ARG A 33 0.86 13.81 13.87
C ARG A 33 -0.36 14.71 13.72
N ASN A 34 -1.26 14.40 12.77
CA ASN A 34 -2.41 15.25 12.48
C ASN A 34 -3.59 14.40 11.99
N PRO A 35 -4.50 13.97 12.89
CA PRO A 35 -5.63 13.12 12.52
C PRO A 35 -6.63 13.84 11.61
N GLU A 36 -6.75 15.16 11.69
CA GLU A 36 -7.66 15.97 10.85
C GLU A 36 -7.25 15.92 9.36
N ILE A 37 -5.96 15.78 9.08
CA ILE A 37 -5.45 15.59 7.72
C ILE A 37 -5.99 14.28 7.11
N ARG A 38 -6.26 13.24 7.90
CA ARG A 38 -6.87 11.99 7.40
C ARG A 38 -8.22 12.23 6.79
N GLU A 39 -9.04 12.95 7.51
CA GLU A 39 -10.38 13.28 7.08
C GLU A 39 -10.34 14.19 5.86
N ALA A 40 -9.46 15.19 5.84
CA ALA A 40 -9.30 16.09 4.70
C ALA A 40 -8.88 15.36 3.41
N ILE A 41 -7.95 14.39 3.51
CA ILE A 41 -7.52 13.59 2.36
C ILE A 41 -8.62 12.63 1.92
N SER A 42 -9.26 11.94 2.86
CA SER A 42 -10.39 11.05 2.57
C SER A 42 -11.49 11.81 1.81
N ASN A 43 -11.83 13.01 2.27
CA ASN A 43 -12.79 13.88 1.59
C ASN A 43 -12.32 14.32 0.20
N SER A 44 -11.03 14.59 0.03
CA SER A 44 -10.45 14.90 -1.29
C SER A 44 -10.55 13.72 -2.25
N LEU A 45 -10.31 12.49 -1.79
CA LEU A 45 -10.48 11.27 -2.58
C LEU A 45 -11.94 11.01 -2.95
N HIS A 46 -12.86 11.12 -2.00
CA HIS A 46 -14.30 10.99 -2.28
C HIS A 46 -14.78 12.06 -3.26
N LYS A 47 -14.32 13.31 -3.11
CA LYS A 47 -14.64 14.42 -4.02
C LYS A 47 -14.13 14.18 -5.44
N ARG A 48 -12.91 13.66 -5.58
CA ARG A 48 -12.31 13.31 -6.89
C ARG A 48 -12.96 12.06 -7.53
N GLY A 49 -13.74 11.30 -6.75
CA GLY A 49 -14.47 10.13 -7.22
C GLY A 49 -13.56 8.95 -7.55
N GLU A 50 -14.16 7.90 -8.11
CA GLU A 50 -13.48 6.63 -8.37
C GLU A 50 -12.98 6.51 -9.82
N ASP A 51 -13.62 7.22 -10.76
CA ASP A 51 -13.32 7.12 -12.17
C ASP A 51 -11.98 7.76 -12.57
N GLY A 52 -11.43 7.30 -13.69
CA GLY A 52 -10.20 7.80 -14.26
C GLY A 52 -9.45 6.72 -15.02
N PRO A 53 -8.41 7.10 -15.80
CA PRO A 53 -7.56 6.16 -16.51
C PRO A 53 -6.86 5.19 -15.54
N GLY A 54 -6.32 4.08 -16.06
CA GLY A 54 -5.70 3.03 -15.25
C GLY A 54 -4.71 3.53 -14.19
N TRP A 55 -3.84 4.49 -14.55
CA TRP A 55 -2.89 5.11 -13.60
C TRP A 55 -3.56 5.89 -12.47
N SER A 56 -4.71 6.53 -12.73
CA SER A 56 -5.45 7.30 -11.73
C SER A 56 -6.07 6.35 -10.72
N SER A 57 -6.71 5.27 -11.20
CA SER A 57 -7.29 4.24 -10.35
C SER A 57 -6.24 3.55 -9.46
N THR A 58 -5.05 3.27 -9.99
CA THR A 58 -3.96 2.67 -9.19
C THR A 58 -3.31 3.66 -8.24
N TRP A 59 -3.21 4.94 -8.60
CA TRP A 59 -2.76 5.96 -7.65
C TRP A 59 -3.76 6.14 -6.49
N LYS A 60 -5.06 6.20 -6.79
CA LYS A 60 -6.14 6.22 -5.77
C LYS A 60 -6.07 4.98 -4.87
N MET A 61 -5.79 3.80 -5.43
CA MET A 61 -5.60 2.57 -4.66
C MET A 61 -4.46 2.71 -3.62
N ALA A 62 -3.30 3.19 -4.04
CA ALA A 62 -2.16 3.42 -3.14
C ALA A 62 -2.45 4.51 -2.10
N LEU A 63 -3.16 5.58 -2.47
CA LEU A 63 -3.59 6.63 -1.54
C LEU A 63 -4.56 6.07 -0.48
N TRP A 64 -5.54 5.25 -0.87
CA TRP A 64 -6.43 4.56 0.08
C TRP A 64 -5.67 3.59 0.99
N ALA A 65 -4.68 2.87 0.46
CA ALA A 65 -3.81 2.02 1.26
C ALA A 65 -3.04 2.83 2.31
N ARG A 66 -2.50 3.99 1.95
CA ARG A 66 -1.83 4.93 2.89
C ARG A 66 -2.75 5.52 3.95
N LEU A 67 -4.06 5.59 3.67
CA LEU A 67 -5.07 5.95 4.66
C LEU A 67 -5.50 4.79 5.56
N LEU A 68 -4.92 3.60 5.39
CA LEU A 68 -5.31 2.37 6.09
C LEU A 68 -6.76 1.95 5.78
N ASN A 69 -7.27 2.33 4.61
CA ASN A 69 -8.65 2.07 4.19
C ASN A 69 -8.66 0.92 3.16
N SER A 70 -8.74 -0.31 3.67
CA SER A 70 -8.74 -1.51 2.84
C SER A 70 -9.97 -1.63 1.95
N GLN A 71 -11.13 -1.15 2.41
CA GLN A 71 -12.38 -1.23 1.66
C GLN A 71 -12.30 -0.44 0.36
N ASN A 72 -11.88 0.82 0.42
CA ASN A 72 -11.77 1.67 -0.77
C ASN A 72 -10.56 1.28 -1.64
N ALA A 73 -9.45 0.83 -1.04
CA ALA A 73 -8.33 0.28 -1.80
C ALA A 73 -8.76 -0.95 -2.64
N TYR A 74 -9.49 -1.89 -2.01
CA TYR A 74 -10.05 -3.05 -2.71
C TYR A 74 -11.07 -2.68 -3.77
N ARG A 75 -11.90 -1.65 -3.53
CA ARG A 75 -12.82 -1.15 -4.56
C ARG A 75 -12.07 -0.66 -5.81
N MET A 76 -10.93 0.01 -5.63
CA MET A 76 -10.10 0.45 -6.77
C MET A 76 -9.49 -0.73 -7.52
N ILE A 77 -9.17 -1.84 -6.83
CA ILE A 77 -8.75 -3.10 -7.49
C ILE A 77 -9.84 -3.58 -8.43
N LEU A 78 -11.08 -3.70 -7.94
CA LEU A 78 -12.21 -4.15 -8.75
C LEU A 78 -12.48 -3.22 -9.93
N LYS A 79 -12.38 -1.89 -9.73
CA LYS A 79 -12.53 -0.90 -10.80
C LYS A 79 -11.48 -1.10 -11.89
N LEU A 80 -10.20 -1.31 -11.52
CA LEU A 80 -9.14 -1.56 -12.49
C LEU A 80 -9.36 -2.88 -13.25
N ILE A 81 -9.82 -3.94 -12.57
CA ILE A 81 -10.11 -5.25 -13.19
C ILE A 81 -11.50 -5.22 -13.87
N THR A 82 -11.66 -4.29 -14.80
CA THR A 82 -12.81 -4.18 -15.70
C THR A 82 -12.31 -4.30 -17.13
N LEU A 83 -12.94 -5.17 -17.93
CA LEU A 83 -12.53 -5.39 -19.31
C LEU A 83 -12.81 -4.15 -20.17
N VAL A 84 -11.79 -3.67 -20.87
CA VAL A 84 -11.93 -2.65 -21.90
C VAL A 84 -12.21 -3.33 -23.25
N PRO A 85 -13.38 -3.12 -23.88
CA PRO A 85 -13.73 -3.78 -25.12
C PRO A 85 -12.81 -3.34 -26.28
N PRO A 86 -12.41 -4.27 -27.16
CA PRO A 86 -11.59 -3.95 -28.33
C PRO A 86 -12.39 -3.16 -29.37
N GLY A 87 -11.76 -2.18 -30.00
CA GLY A 87 -12.34 -1.45 -31.14
C GLY A 87 -13.37 -0.36 -30.80
N GLU A 88 -13.73 -0.20 -29.54
CA GLU A 88 -14.67 0.82 -29.09
C GLU A 88 -13.95 2.07 -28.57
N LYS A 89 -14.52 3.25 -28.83
CA LYS A 89 -14.12 4.50 -28.15
C LYS A 89 -14.72 4.50 -26.75
N VAL A 90 -13.98 3.96 -25.81
CA VAL A 90 -14.24 4.08 -24.37
C VAL A 90 -13.71 5.40 -23.82
N GLY A 91 -14.40 5.95 -22.82
CA GLY A 91 -13.95 7.12 -22.07
C GLY A 91 -12.68 6.84 -21.25
N PHE A 92 -12.16 7.86 -20.58
CA PHE A 92 -10.99 7.76 -19.70
C PHE A 92 -11.32 7.10 -18.36
N GLU A 93 -11.94 5.92 -18.40
CA GLU A 93 -12.44 5.17 -17.23
C GLU A 93 -11.49 4.05 -16.76
N GLY A 94 -10.40 3.84 -17.50
CA GLY A 94 -9.40 2.83 -17.19
C GLY A 94 -9.88 1.42 -17.48
N GLY A 95 -9.23 0.45 -16.86
CA GLY A 95 -9.52 -0.97 -17.03
C GLY A 95 -8.32 -1.78 -17.54
N LEU A 96 -8.59 -3.04 -17.88
CA LEU A 96 -7.63 -3.97 -18.46
C LEU A 96 -8.11 -4.42 -19.85
N TYR A 97 -7.18 -4.51 -20.79
CA TYR A 97 -7.39 -5.26 -22.03
C TYR A 97 -7.34 -6.78 -21.76
N THR A 98 -7.68 -7.58 -22.76
CA THR A 98 -7.68 -9.06 -22.68
C THR A 98 -6.30 -9.66 -22.37
N ASN A 99 -5.22 -8.92 -22.64
CA ASN A 99 -3.84 -9.30 -22.30
C ASN A 99 -3.38 -8.74 -20.94
N LEU A 100 -4.30 -8.24 -20.10
CA LEU A 100 -4.06 -7.62 -18.80
C LEU A 100 -3.21 -6.33 -18.84
N TRP A 101 -3.07 -5.70 -20.00
CA TRP A 101 -2.48 -4.37 -20.08
C TRP A 101 -3.47 -3.31 -19.60
N THR A 102 -2.98 -2.37 -18.80
CA THR A 102 -3.80 -1.26 -18.31
C THR A 102 -4.13 -0.28 -19.42
N ALA A 103 -5.39 0.15 -19.44
CA ALA A 103 -5.89 1.12 -20.38
C ALA A 103 -5.90 2.52 -19.75
N HIS A 104 -5.45 3.51 -20.51
CA HIS A 104 -5.81 4.89 -20.28
C HIS A 104 -7.26 5.17 -20.70
N PRO A 105 -7.78 4.72 -21.87
CA PRO A 105 -7.15 4.17 -23.09
C PRO A 105 -6.37 5.22 -23.94
N PRO A 106 -5.46 4.80 -24.84
CA PRO A 106 -5.07 3.42 -25.19
C PRO A 106 -4.18 2.78 -24.11
N PHE A 107 -3.46 1.69 -24.43
CA PHE A 107 -2.50 1.07 -23.51
C PHE A 107 -1.54 2.10 -22.89
N GLN A 108 -1.44 2.05 -21.56
CA GLN A 108 -0.42 2.73 -20.77
C GLN A 108 0.05 1.78 -19.68
N ILE A 109 1.37 1.61 -19.53
CA ILE A 109 1.97 0.63 -18.62
C ILE A 109 2.03 1.10 -17.16
N ASP A 110 1.83 2.40 -16.93
CA ASP A 110 1.83 3.04 -15.61
C ASP A 110 0.86 2.39 -14.63
N GLY A 111 -0.35 2.04 -15.07
CA GLY A 111 -1.34 1.30 -14.29
C GLY A 111 -0.83 -0.06 -13.85
N ASN A 112 -0.21 -0.86 -14.74
CA ASN A 112 0.32 -2.18 -14.40
C ASN A 112 1.36 -2.09 -13.26
N PHE A 113 2.31 -1.17 -13.35
CA PHE A 113 3.32 -0.98 -12.30
C PHE A 113 2.73 -0.38 -11.02
N GLY A 114 1.83 0.59 -11.17
CA GLY A 114 1.11 1.21 -10.06
C GLY A 114 0.28 0.20 -9.27
N PHE A 115 -0.33 -0.78 -9.95
CA PHE A 115 -1.09 -1.86 -9.31
C PHE A 115 -0.21 -2.69 -8.38
N SER A 116 0.94 -3.18 -8.86
CA SER A 116 1.87 -3.96 -8.02
C SER A 116 2.35 -3.16 -6.81
N ALA A 117 2.66 -1.86 -7.00
CA ALA A 117 3.07 -0.99 -5.91
C ALA A 117 1.94 -0.76 -4.88
N ALA A 118 0.69 -0.57 -5.34
CA ALA A 118 -0.45 -0.36 -4.47
C ALA A 118 -0.80 -1.62 -3.66
N ILE A 119 -0.71 -2.82 -4.26
CA ILE A 119 -0.86 -4.09 -3.54
C ILE A 119 0.22 -4.22 -2.45
N ALA A 120 1.48 -3.90 -2.76
CA ALA A 120 2.54 -3.90 -1.76
C ALA A 120 2.24 -2.93 -0.61
N GLU A 121 1.77 -1.70 -0.91
CA GLU A 121 1.38 -0.69 0.08
C GLU A 121 0.16 -1.08 0.93
N MET A 122 -0.71 -1.97 0.45
CA MET A 122 -1.80 -2.54 1.25
C MET A 122 -1.31 -3.58 2.26
N LEU A 123 -0.22 -4.29 1.94
CA LEU A 123 0.32 -5.40 2.73
C LEU A 123 1.47 -4.99 3.64
N LEU A 124 2.25 -3.98 3.26
CA LEU A 124 3.41 -3.49 3.99
C LEU A 124 3.65 -1.99 3.73
N GLN A 125 3.75 -1.21 4.79
CA GLN A 125 4.24 0.18 4.74
C GLN A 125 5.46 0.32 5.65
N SER A 126 6.37 1.23 5.31
CA SER A 126 7.59 1.38 6.11
C SER A 126 8.18 2.79 6.10
N THR A 127 8.81 3.15 7.21
CA THR A 127 9.83 4.19 7.32
C THR A 127 11.18 3.51 7.59
N PRO A 128 12.32 4.22 7.70
CA PRO A 128 13.57 3.60 8.13
C PRO A 128 13.50 2.87 9.49
N THR A 129 12.54 3.24 10.35
CA THR A 129 12.41 2.75 11.74
C THR A 129 11.09 2.06 12.04
N ASP A 130 10.09 2.13 11.15
CA ASP A 130 8.75 1.61 11.37
C ASP A 130 8.34 0.66 10.26
N LEU A 131 7.76 -0.48 10.62
CA LEU A 131 7.08 -1.40 9.73
C LEU A 131 5.61 -1.50 10.13
N HIS A 132 4.71 -1.19 9.20
CA HIS A 132 3.29 -1.43 9.36
C HIS A 132 2.90 -2.68 8.59
N LEU A 133 2.48 -3.72 9.32
CA LEU A 133 2.09 -5.01 8.77
C LEU A 133 0.60 -5.01 8.45
N LEU A 134 0.24 -5.47 7.25
CA LEU A 134 -1.15 -5.56 6.77
C LEU A 134 -1.97 -4.27 6.98
N PRO A 135 -1.39 -3.07 6.67
CA PRO A 135 -1.99 -1.78 7.02
C PRO A 135 -3.36 -1.55 6.38
N ALA A 136 -3.62 -2.14 5.21
CA ALA A 136 -4.89 -2.02 4.50
C ALA A 136 -5.33 -3.36 3.87
N LEU A 137 -5.20 -4.47 4.62
CA LEU A 137 -5.68 -5.79 4.19
C LEU A 137 -7.22 -5.81 4.09
N PRO A 138 -7.81 -6.20 2.95
CA PRO A 138 -9.25 -6.44 2.81
C PRO A 138 -9.65 -7.77 3.47
N ARG A 139 -9.78 -7.78 4.81
CA ARG A 139 -9.86 -9.00 5.63
C ARG A 139 -10.99 -9.95 5.24
N ASP A 140 -12.13 -9.42 4.81
CA ASP A 140 -13.29 -10.20 4.39
C ASP A 140 -13.15 -10.77 2.96
N LYS A 141 -12.23 -10.22 2.16
CA LYS A 141 -11.99 -10.65 0.77
C LYS A 141 -10.74 -11.51 0.65
N TRP A 142 -9.71 -11.24 1.47
CA TRP A 142 -8.45 -11.97 1.55
C TRP A 142 -8.29 -12.55 2.97
N PRO A 143 -9.15 -13.50 3.37
CA PRO A 143 -9.11 -14.06 4.73
C PRO A 143 -7.82 -14.82 4.99
N GLU A 144 -7.21 -15.41 3.97
CA GLU A 144 -6.01 -16.23 4.12
C GLU A 144 -5.02 -15.89 3.01
N GLY A 145 -3.73 -15.89 3.34
CA GLY A 145 -2.70 -15.68 2.34
C GLY A 145 -1.32 -15.47 2.93
N CYS A 146 -0.35 -15.31 2.03
CA CYS A 146 1.00 -14.93 2.39
C CYS A 146 1.59 -14.00 1.33
N VAL A 147 2.56 -13.20 1.77
CA VAL A 147 3.46 -12.47 0.88
C VAL A 147 4.88 -12.70 1.37
N LYS A 148 5.81 -12.93 0.44
CA LYS A 148 7.21 -13.21 0.77
C LYS A 148 8.13 -12.25 0.03
N GLY A 149 9.17 -11.80 0.71
CA GLY A 149 10.25 -11.02 0.09
C GLY A 149 9.92 -9.56 -0.20
N LEU A 150 8.91 -8.96 0.44
CA LEU A 150 8.67 -7.52 0.31
C LEU A 150 9.84 -6.74 0.92
N ARG A 151 10.22 -5.66 0.25
CA ARG A 151 11.32 -4.79 0.68
C ARG A 151 10.74 -3.58 1.42
N ALA A 152 11.16 -3.40 2.66
CA ALA A 152 10.92 -2.21 3.45
C ALA A 152 12.15 -1.30 3.52
N ARG A 153 11.91 -0.02 3.83
CA ARG A 153 12.97 0.98 4.03
C ARG A 153 13.90 0.54 5.17
N GLY A 154 15.19 0.87 5.06
CA GLY A 154 16.21 0.40 6.01
C GLY A 154 16.67 -1.04 5.75
N ASP A 155 16.75 -1.44 4.48
CA ASP A 155 17.25 -2.75 4.02
C ASP A 155 16.61 -3.95 4.72
N THR A 156 15.30 -3.88 4.91
CA THR A 156 14.55 -4.93 5.61
C THR A 156 13.75 -5.73 4.59
N THR A 157 13.90 -7.04 4.61
CA THR A 157 13.06 -7.94 3.82
C THR A 157 12.04 -8.57 4.75
N VAL A 158 10.79 -8.64 4.28
CA VAL A 158 9.62 -9.00 5.08
C VAL A 158 8.80 -10.05 4.35
N SER A 159 8.48 -11.11 5.07
CA SER A 159 7.44 -12.08 4.70
C SER A 159 6.34 -12.04 5.75
N ILE A 160 5.08 -12.14 5.31
CA ILE A 160 3.90 -12.07 6.17
C ILE A 160 2.98 -13.23 5.82
N PHE A 161 2.43 -13.88 6.84
CA PHE A 161 1.38 -14.87 6.71
C PHE A 161 0.18 -14.46 7.58
N TRP A 162 -1.02 -14.61 7.03
CA TRP A 162 -2.27 -14.29 7.70
C TRP A 162 -3.33 -15.36 7.45
N GLU A 163 -4.21 -15.51 8.43
CA GLU A 163 -5.34 -16.43 8.42
C GLU A 163 -6.53 -15.77 9.12
N LYS A 164 -7.74 -16.02 8.64
CA LYS A 164 -9.00 -15.38 9.11
C LYS A 164 -8.92 -13.84 9.14
N GLY A 165 -8.17 -13.26 8.21
CA GLY A 165 -7.92 -11.83 8.10
C GLY A 165 -6.93 -11.29 9.12
N GLU A 166 -6.35 -12.14 9.97
CA GLU A 166 -5.46 -11.75 11.07
C GLU A 166 -4.01 -12.19 10.81
N LEU A 167 -3.06 -11.32 11.15
CA LEU A 167 -1.64 -11.65 11.17
C LEU A 167 -1.41 -12.89 12.04
N GLN A 168 -0.77 -13.89 11.45
CA GLN A 168 -0.29 -15.06 12.18
C GLN A 168 1.20 -14.97 12.39
N GLU A 169 1.92 -14.51 11.36
CA GLU A 169 3.37 -14.47 11.36
C GLU A 169 3.94 -13.34 10.51
N ALA A 170 5.01 -12.71 10.99
CA ALA A 170 5.90 -11.88 10.20
C ALA A 170 7.35 -12.34 10.37
N VAL A 171 8.05 -12.56 9.27
CA VAL A 171 9.46 -12.94 9.23
C VAL A 171 10.27 -11.80 8.62
N LEU A 172 11.26 -11.33 9.37
CA LEU A 172 12.09 -10.17 9.02
C LEU A 172 13.55 -10.57 8.92
N TRP A 173 14.27 -10.08 7.92
CA TRP A 173 15.72 -10.22 7.85
C TRP A 173 16.39 -9.03 7.15
N PHE A 174 17.69 -8.89 7.40
CA PHE A 174 18.50 -7.73 7.00
C PHE A 174 19.81 -8.21 6.40
N ASN A 175 20.23 -7.60 5.28
CA ASN A 175 21.51 -7.94 4.67
C ASN A 175 22.63 -7.05 5.22
N ASN A 176 22.39 -5.75 5.32
CA ASN A 176 23.36 -4.75 5.71
C ASN A 176 22.74 -3.73 6.66
N ARG A 177 22.80 -4.00 7.98
CA ARG A 177 22.25 -3.13 9.02
C ARG A 177 22.99 -3.29 10.34
N ASN A 178 23.46 -2.18 10.91
CA ASN A 178 23.96 -2.17 12.28
C ASN A 178 22.81 -2.48 13.25
N SER A 179 23.15 -2.93 14.46
CA SER A 179 22.15 -3.09 15.53
C SER A 179 21.29 -1.83 15.65
N SER A 180 19.98 -1.98 15.54
CA SER A 180 19.05 -0.86 15.52
C SER A 180 17.69 -1.28 16.06
N VAL A 181 16.91 -0.31 16.53
CA VAL A 181 15.55 -0.53 16.99
C VAL A 181 14.58 -0.37 15.82
N LEU A 182 13.71 -1.36 15.65
CA LEU A 182 12.63 -1.38 14.69
C LEU A 182 11.28 -1.43 15.42
N ARG A 183 10.32 -0.62 14.98
CA ARG A 183 8.96 -0.63 15.50
C ARG A 183 8.04 -1.37 14.54
N LEU A 184 7.44 -2.45 15.01
CA LEU A 184 6.41 -3.19 14.28
C LEU A 184 5.05 -2.67 14.70
N HIS A 185 4.18 -2.38 13.74
CA HIS A 185 2.82 -1.89 13.94
C HIS A 185 1.82 -2.86 13.32
N TYR A 186 0.84 -3.31 14.10
CA TYR A 186 -0.25 -4.17 13.62
C TYR A 186 -1.51 -3.99 14.48
N GLY A 187 -2.66 -3.74 13.86
CA GLY A 187 -3.95 -3.70 14.60
C GLY A 187 -4.01 -2.72 15.77
N GLY A 188 -3.23 -1.62 15.73
CA GLY A 188 -3.09 -0.65 16.83
C GLY A 188 -2.05 -1.03 17.89
N GLN A 189 -1.47 -2.23 17.82
CA GLN A 189 -0.36 -2.67 18.66
C GLN A 189 0.97 -2.18 18.08
N VAL A 190 1.92 -1.90 18.97
CA VAL A 190 3.30 -1.54 18.63
C VAL A 190 4.25 -2.38 19.45
N ALA A 191 5.23 -3.00 18.80
CA ALA A 191 6.32 -3.70 19.44
C ALA A 191 7.67 -3.14 18.98
N GLU A 192 8.60 -2.99 19.91
CA GLU A 192 9.99 -2.63 19.62
C GLU A 192 10.84 -3.89 19.57
N ALA A 193 11.64 -4.02 18.52
CA ALA A 193 12.59 -5.11 18.36
C ALA A 193 13.97 -4.54 18.06
N THR A 194 14.97 -4.96 18.86
CA THR A 194 16.37 -4.73 18.52
C THR A 194 16.77 -5.78 17.50
N VAL A 195 17.17 -5.31 16.32
CA VAL A 195 17.50 -6.16 15.18
C VAL A 195 18.92 -5.86 14.69
N GLU A 196 19.62 -6.90 14.26
CA GLU A 196 20.95 -6.84 13.68
C GLU A 196 21.03 -7.66 12.39
N ALA A 197 21.96 -7.29 11.50
CA ALA A 197 22.20 -8.04 10.27
C ALA A 197 22.66 -9.48 10.54
N GLY A 198 22.40 -10.36 9.57
CA GLY A 198 22.80 -11.77 9.65
C GLY A 198 21.86 -12.65 10.47
N ASN A 199 20.77 -12.10 11.00
CA ASN A 199 19.71 -12.85 11.68
C ASN A 199 18.36 -12.71 10.96
N VAL A 200 17.55 -13.74 11.13
CA VAL A 200 16.13 -13.78 10.78
C VAL A 200 15.33 -13.76 12.08
N TYR A 201 14.28 -12.94 12.11
CA TYR A 201 13.41 -12.76 13.27
C TYR A 201 11.99 -13.14 12.90
N ARG A 202 11.35 -13.97 13.71
CA ARG A 202 9.96 -14.38 13.53
C ARG A 202 9.10 -13.81 14.64
N PHE A 203 8.06 -13.10 14.23
CA PHE A 203 7.07 -12.50 15.10
C PHE A 203 5.73 -13.20 14.92
N ASN A 204 5.01 -13.42 16.02
CA ASN A 204 3.65 -13.96 15.98
C ASN A 204 2.59 -12.84 15.80
N GLY A 205 1.31 -13.21 15.77
CA GLY A 205 0.19 -12.28 15.59
C GLY A 205 0.01 -11.19 16.66
N VAL A 206 0.72 -11.30 17.80
CA VAL A 206 0.76 -10.27 18.86
C VAL A 206 2.11 -9.53 18.91
N LEU A 207 2.87 -9.60 17.81
CA LEU A 207 4.16 -8.93 17.61
C LEU A 207 5.25 -9.33 18.61
N GLN A 208 5.15 -10.51 19.23
CA GLN A 208 6.23 -11.06 20.04
C GLN A 208 7.23 -11.80 19.15
N CYS A 209 8.52 -11.51 19.30
CA CYS A 209 9.57 -12.31 18.68
C CYS A 209 9.61 -13.70 19.35
N VAL A 210 9.26 -14.73 18.59
CA VAL A 210 9.16 -16.11 19.08
C VAL A 210 10.39 -16.95 18.70
N GLU A 211 11.13 -16.51 17.69
CA GLU A 211 12.27 -17.27 17.16
C GLU A 211 13.27 -16.32 16.48
N THR A 212 14.56 -16.61 16.64
CA THR A 212 15.64 -15.90 15.96
C THR A 212 16.70 -16.90 15.53
N TRP A 213 17.13 -16.83 14.27
CA TRP A 213 18.12 -17.75 13.74
C TRP A 213 19.05 -17.09 12.71
N PRO A 214 20.26 -17.64 12.48
CA PRO A 214 21.20 -17.10 11.51
C PRO A 214 20.69 -17.14 10.06
N LEU A 215 20.89 -16.05 9.32
CA LEU A 215 20.47 -15.87 7.93
C LEU A 215 21.18 -16.83 6.97
N ASP A 216 22.43 -17.17 7.25
CA ASP A 216 23.26 -18.09 6.45
C ASP A 216 22.76 -19.54 6.45
N LYS A 217 21.84 -19.89 7.36
CA LYS A 217 21.20 -21.21 7.45
C LYS A 217 19.86 -21.29 6.73
N CYS A 218 19.43 -20.25 6.03
CA CYS A 218 18.14 -20.18 5.36
C CYS A 218 18.24 -20.48 3.87
N ALA A 219 17.31 -21.31 3.36
CA ALA A 219 16.94 -21.31 1.95
C ALA A 219 15.59 -20.59 1.85
N PHE A 220 15.59 -19.39 1.27
CA PHE A 220 14.36 -18.60 1.06
C PHE A 220 13.64 -18.98 -0.22
#